data_AF-A0A3D3NH97-F1
#
_entry.id   AF-A0A3D3NH97-F1
#
_cell.length_a   1.000
_cell.length_b   1.000
_cell.length_c   1.000
_cell.angle_alpha   90.00
_cell.angle_beta   90.00
_cell.angle_gamma   90.00
#
_symmetry.space_group_name_H-M   'P 1'
#
loop_
_entity.id
_entity.type
_entity.pdbx_description
1 polymer ?
#
loop_
_entity_poly.entity_id
_entity_poly.type
_entity_poly.pdbx_seq_one_letter_code
_entity_poly.pdbx_strand_id
1 'polypeptide(L)' 'GDGHDFIERGQGTLGRAAFTGVPMVGESAASEPGLVGAAATAAGLDAVVAVPVLHDGRLRAVVAWYF' A
#
# COMPACT_ATOMS: atom_id res chain seq x y z
N GLY A 1 17.29 3.96 -17.24
CA GLY A 1 15.83 3.81 -17.36
C GLY A 1 15.36 3.62 -15.96
N ASP A 2 14.99 4.71 -15.30
CA ASP A 2 15.08 4.75 -13.84
C ASP A 2 13.99 3.88 -13.20
N GLY A 3 14.42 2.81 -12.53
CA GLY A 3 13.61 1.71 -12.00
C GLY A 3 12.83 2.09 -10.74
N HIS A 4 12.04 3.16 -10.82
CA HIS A 4 11.13 3.55 -9.76
C HIS A 4 9.77 2.90 -9.98
N ASP A 5 9.39 2.02 -9.05
CA ASP A 5 8.05 1.46 -9.00
C ASP A 5 7.15 2.36 -8.14
N PHE A 6 6.16 2.98 -8.76
CA PHE A 6 5.24 3.90 -8.11
C PHE A 6 3.86 3.25 -7.99
N ILE A 7 3.22 3.47 -6.84
CA ILE A 7 1.82 3.10 -6.62
C ILE A 7 0.96 4.33 -6.90
N GLU A 8 0.02 4.21 -7.85
CA GLU A 8 -0.88 5.30 -8.17
C GLU A 8 -1.92 5.54 -7.07
N ARG A 9 -2.37 6.79 -6.94
CA ARG A 9 -3.45 7.13 -6.00
C ARG A 9 -4.72 6.37 -6.40
N GLY A 10 -5.35 5.74 -5.42
CA GLY A 10 -6.55 4.92 -5.63
C GLY A 10 -6.26 3.49 -6.11
N GLN A 11 -5.00 3.12 -6.37
CA GLN A 11 -4.63 1.79 -6.83
C GLN A 11 -4.31 0.86 -5.64
N GLY A 12 -4.91 -0.33 -5.61
CA GLY A 12 -4.71 -1.29 -4.51
C GLY A 12 -5.08 -0.73 -3.15
N THR A 13 -4.68 -1.43 -2.08
CA THR A 13 -4.95 -1.01 -0.70
C THR A 13 -4.11 0.22 -0.34
N LEU A 14 -2.83 0.24 -0.71
CA LEU A 14 -1.93 1.35 -0.38
C LEU A 14 -2.33 2.65 -1.06
N GLY A 15 -2.61 2.62 -2.36
CA GLY A 15 -3.03 3.79 -3.12
C GLY A 15 -4.40 4.31 -2.69
N ARG A 16 -5.33 3.42 -2.32
CA ARG A 16 -6.64 3.83 -1.77
C ARG A 16 -6.50 4.48 -0.40
N ALA A 17 -5.70 3.93 0.51
CA ALA A 17 -5.43 4.54 1.82
C ALA A 17 -4.77 5.93 1.66
N ALA A 18 -3.82 6.06 0.72
CA ALA A 18 -3.22 7.35 0.37
C ALA A 18 -4.25 8.35 -0.19
N PHE A 19 -5.19 7.88 -1.00
CA PHE A 19 -6.19 8.73 -1.63
C PHE A 19 -7.27 9.21 -0.66
N THR A 20 -7.76 8.33 0.22
CA THR A 20 -8.88 8.65 1.12
C THR A 20 -8.44 9.22 2.46
N GLY A 21 -7.21 8.95 2.90
CA GLY A 21 -6.77 9.26 4.27
C GLY A 21 -7.41 8.36 5.33
N VAL A 22 -8.01 7.23 4.94
CA VAL A 22 -8.67 6.26 5.83
C VAL A 22 -7.84 4.96 5.89
N PRO A 23 -7.66 4.34 7.07
CA PRO A 23 -7.03 3.03 7.17
C PRO A 23 -7.76 1.96 6.33
N MET A 24 -7.02 1.06 5.69
CA MET A 24 -7.59 0.00 4.87
C MET A 24 -6.91 -1.35 5.13
N VAL A 25 -7.66 -2.42 4.89
CA VAL A 25 -7.16 -3.80 4.91
C VAL A 25 -7.39 -4.41 3.53
N GLY A 26 -6.35 -5.07 3.01
CA GLY A 26 -6.42 -5.91 1.83
C GLY A 26 -6.22 -7.37 2.23
N GLU A 27 -7.09 -8.24 1.73
CA GLU A 27 -7.05 -9.69 2.03
C GLU A 27 -6.13 -10.48 1.08
N SER A 28 -5.52 -9.79 0.10
CA SER A 28 -4.63 -10.42 -0.87
C SER A 28 -3.46 -9.49 -1.19
N ALA A 29 -2.28 -9.82 -0.69
CA ALA A 29 -1.04 -9.11 -0.95
C ALA A 29 -0.64 -9.20 -2.43
N ALA A 30 -0.99 -10.30 -3.10
CA ALA A 30 -0.82 -10.49 -4.53
C ALA A 30 -1.64 -9.48 -5.38
N SER A 31 -2.67 -8.88 -4.80
CA SER A 31 -3.47 -7.83 -5.44
C SER A 31 -2.88 -6.43 -5.26
N GLU A 32 -1.84 -6.26 -4.45
CA GLU A 32 -1.16 -4.97 -4.32
C GLU A 32 -0.33 -4.66 -5.57
N PRO A 33 -0.38 -3.42 -6.07
CA PRO A 33 0.33 -3.03 -7.27
C PRO A 33 1.84 -2.95 -7.04
N GLY A 34 2.57 -3.09 -8.14
CA GLY A 34 4.02 -2.92 -8.14
C GLY A 34 4.78 -4.06 -7.47
N LEU A 35 6.04 -3.78 -7.18
CA LEU A 35 7.02 -4.69 -6.62
C LEU A 35 6.68 -5.12 -5.20
N VAL A 36 5.93 -4.32 -4.45
CA VAL A 36 5.59 -4.64 -3.05
C VAL A 36 4.65 -5.84 -2.96
N GLY A 37 3.65 -5.96 -3.85
CA GLY A 37 2.76 -7.12 -3.87
C GLY A 37 3.50 -8.40 -4.27
N ALA A 38 4.39 -8.30 -5.27
CA ALA A 38 5.26 -9.41 -5.68
C ALA A 38 6.21 -9.85 -4.56
N ALA A 39 6.83 -8.90 -3.84
CA ALA A 39 7.72 -9.19 -2.73
C ALA A 39 6.99 -9.83 -1.54
N ALA A 40 5.81 -9.32 -1.19
CA ALA A 40 4.98 -9.89 -0.12
C ALA A 40 4.55 -11.32 -0.45
N THR A 41 4.13 -11.57 -1.70
CA THR A 41 3.76 -12.91 -2.19
C THR A 41 4.95 -13.86 -2.14
N ALA A 42 6.14 -13.42 -2.57
CA ALA A 42 7.35 -14.23 -2.51
C ALA A 42 7.79 -14.55 -1.07
N ALA A 43 7.43 -13.71 -0.11
CA ALA A 43 7.64 -13.93 1.32
C ALA A 43 6.53 -14.79 1.98
N GLY A 44 5.49 -15.17 1.24
CA GLY A 44 4.35 -15.95 1.75
C GLY A 44 3.37 -15.17 2.61
N LEU A 45 3.35 -13.83 2.50
CA LEU A 45 2.41 -12.96 3.18
C LEU A 45 1.16 -12.78 2.31
N ASP A 46 -0.02 -12.78 2.92
CA ASP A 46 -1.29 -12.88 2.19
C ASP A 46 -2.18 -11.64 2.39
N ALA A 47 -2.03 -10.91 3.49
CA ALA A 47 -2.84 -9.74 3.76
C ALA A 47 -2.00 -8.49 4.03
N VAL A 48 -2.64 -7.33 3.97
CA VAL A 48 -2.01 -6.03 4.27
C VAL A 48 -2.93 -5.14 5.08
N VAL A 49 -2.37 -4.44 6.07
CA VAL A 49 -3.00 -3.29 6.72
C VAL A 49 -2.24 -2.04 6.34
N ALA A 50 -2.96 -1.05 5.78
CA ALA A 50 -2.43 0.24 5.36
C ALA A 50 -2.98 1.36 6.24
N VAL A 51 -2.08 2.10 6.90
CA VAL A 51 -2.46 3.22 7.77
C VAL A 51 -1.87 4.53 7.23
N PRO A 52 -2.71 5.47 6.78
CA PRO A 52 -2.25 6.78 6.34
C PRO A 52 -1.82 7.61 7.55
N VAL A 53 -0.63 8.21 7.45
CA VAL A 53 -0.11 9.16 8.43
C VAL A 53 -0.40 10.57 7.92
N LEU A 54 -1.30 11.26 8.61
CA LEU A 54 -1.72 12.62 8.31
C LEU A 54 -1.02 13.62 9.24
N HIS A 55 -0.61 14.76 8.68
CA HIS A 55 -0.14 15.92 9.45
C HIS A 55 -0.81 17.17 8.87
N ASP A 56 -1.49 17.95 9.72
CA ASP A 56 -2.31 19.10 9.32
C ASP A 56 -3.29 18.79 8.18
N GLY A 57 -3.97 17.63 8.27
CA GLY A 57 -4.93 17.17 7.28
C GLY A 57 -4.32 16.74 5.94
N ARG A 58 -2.99 16.71 5.81
CA ARG A 58 -2.29 16.30 4.59
C ARG A 58 -1.57 14.97 4.79
N LEU A 59 -1.66 14.10 3.79
CA LEU A 59 -0.93 12.84 3.78
C LEU A 59 0.58 13.09 3.78
N ARG A 60 1.29 12.44 4.70
CA ARG A 60 2.76 12.42 4.77
C ARG A 60 3.34 11.08 4.36
N ALA A 61 2.67 9.99 4.72
CA ALA A 61 3.08 8.63 4.40
C ALA A 61 1.89 7.67 4.49
N VAL A 62 2.07 6.46 3.97
CA VAL A 62 1.26 5.29 4.31
C VAL A 62 2.21 4.26 4.92
N VAL A 63 1.88 3.77 6.10
CA VAL A 63 2.59 2.65 6.72
C VAL A 63 1.83 1.37 6.39
N ALA A 64 2.55 0.36 5.90
CA ALA A 64 1.97 -0.91 5.49
C ALA A 64 2.59 -2.04 6.31
N TRP A 65 1.75 -2.93 6.82
CA TRP A 65 2.17 -4.22 7.38
C TRP A 65 1.56 -5.32 6.55
N TYR A 66 2.42 -6.19 6.02
CA TYR A 66 2.02 -7.43 5.35
C TYR A 66 2.17 -8.59 6.34
N PHE A 67 1.22 -9.53 6.35
CA PHE A 67 1.17 -10.66 7.28
C PHE A 67 0.51 -11.88 6.66
#